data_AF-A0A938HPA0-F1
#
_entry.id   AF-A0A938HPA0-F1
#
_cell.length_a   1.000
_cell.length_b   1.000
_cell.length_c   1.000
_cell.angle_alpha   90.00
_cell.angle_beta   90.00
_cell.angle_gamma   90.00
#
_symmetry.space_group_name_H-M   'P 1'
#
loop_
_entity.id
_entity.type
_entity.pdbx_description
1 polymer ?
#
loop_
_entity_poly.entity_id
_entity_poly.type
_entity_poly.pdbx_seq_one_letter_code
_entity_poly.pdbx_strand_id
1 'polypeptide(L)'
;MGLTLAALALACTAYAVPLRPSMRPLDRPGVPLLWATVPDADRVESNVSLQPETPYRWVIEPGRPFVTQVKVGGEARGERAVLTVWDWDRNPAAQQQLSKPCDERVSFEVEGRGTYLLTLDLFAGEERVSRLVRSFSVCPANLARREVWRTDEFWVGTCAFPGRQHWTNDFGPAKPPGLTEQESRDLDAELAARAGLQIVRPDLPIEWRSGTDPIDFTRADASLGAWTSRGFRLDLQVGQPPDWAILLQYVWVTDPKWRYPRREGPSRRWLAELLPRYAKDAAFIELYNEPDNRDFWRGTPEEYIRWAGWAIEEIKRAAPDAPIAAGGYCLLEPEWTGLFARALVGKLDLIGYHSHGDVTALEAVFRAMRATHAAAGHAKPVFVNTEMGYAAWRLDMERHQAATAMQKLLYCWAHGNRGALLYCSRDIGGPRLRADADWGFVDYFFCPRFAYGALSAFIDTYAGASFERILTEAHPFSAYLFRREDARIVTAFTTYDGERAVAVTSDAARAEIVDPMGNHTEAPTPTRVELKAGFYPATAILHGATTTSVE
;
A
#
# COMPACT_ATOMS: atom_id res chain seq x y z
N MET A 1 36.21 -9.37 50.21
CA MET A 1 35.08 -10.19 49.71
C MET A 1 34.12 -9.25 48.99
N GLY A 2 34.06 -9.33 47.66
CA GLY A 2 33.18 -8.51 46.83
C GLY A 2 33.23 -9.03 45.41
N LEU A 3 32.48 -10.10 45.14
CA LEU A 3 32.40 -10.76 43.84
C LEU A 3 31.53 -9.92 42.90
N THR A 4 32.16 -9.38 41.87
CA THR A 4 31.52 -8.79 40.70
C THR A 4 31.02 -9.94 39.82
N LEU A 5 29.71 -10.15 39.73
CA LEU A 5 29.12 -11.05 38.75
C LEU A 5 29.15 -10.36 37.38
N ALA A 6 30.21 -10.64 36.62
CA ALA A 6 30.22 -10.43 35.18
C ALA A 6 29.30 -11.47 34.55
N ALA A 7 28.15 -11.04 34.04
CA ALA A 7 27.31 -11.86 33.18
C ALA A 7 28.07 -12.10 31.87
N LEU A 8 28.65 -13.30 31.73
CA LEU A 8 29.08 -13.80 30.43
C LEU A 8 27.83 -13.98 29.57
N ALA A 9 27.57 -13.03 28.68
CA ALA A 9 26.73 -13.27 27.52
C ALA A 9 27.45 -14.31 26.65
N LEU A 10 27.06 -15.58 26.79
CA LEU A 10 27.38 -16.61 25.81
C LEU A 10 26.81 -16.12 24.48
N ALA A 11 27.69 -15.71 23.57
CA ALA A 11 27.33 -15.41 22.20
C ALA A 11 26.85 -16.72 21.56
N CYS A 12 25.55 -17.00 21.65
CA CYS A 12 24.91 -17.98 20.78
C CYS A 12 25.15 -17.52 19.35
N THR A 13 26.06 -18.21 18.65
CA THR A 13 26.35 -17.98 17.24
C THR A 13 25.05 -18.18 16.47
N ALA A 14 24.60 -17.12 15.78
CA ALA A 14 23.41 -17.20 14.94
C ALA A 14 23.67 -18.14 13.76
N TYR A 15 22.65 -18.93 13.40
CA TYR A 15 22.66 -19.71 12.18
C TYR A 15 22.49 -18.77 10.98
N ALA A 16 23.46 -18.78 10.05
CA ALA A 16 23.44 -17.90 8.88
C ALA A 16 22.75 -18.56 7.68
N VAL A 17 21.80 -17.85 7.08
CA VAL A 17 21.03 -18.25 5.89
C VAL A 17 21.36 -17.27 4.76
N PRO A 18 22.20 -17.66 3.78
CA PRO A 18 22.45 -16.81 2.62
C PRO A 18 21.23 -16.79 1.71
N LEU A 19 20.85 -15.61 1.24
CA LEU A 19 19.74 -15.38 0.31
C LEU A 19 20.21 -14.52 -0.85
N ARG A 20 19.77 -14.84 -2.07
CA ARG A 20 20.09 -14.06 -3.28
C ARG A 20 18.94 -14.13 -4.28
N PRO A 21 18.71 -13.09 -5.10
CA PRO A 21 17.65 -13.08 -6.10
C PRO A 21 17.69 -14.26 -7.08
N SER A 22 18.89 -14.73 -7.43
CA SER A 22 19.09 -15.83 -8.38
C SER A 22 19.10 -17.22 -7.73
N MET A 23 18.63 -17.36 -6.49
CA MET A 23 18.64 -18.64 -5.78
C MET A 23 17.64 -19.60 -6.42
N ARG A 24 18.06 -20.86 -6.64
CA ARG A 24 17.17 -21.87 -7.20
C ARG A 24 16.14 -22.30 -6.14
N PRO A 25 14.85 -22.43 -6.49
CA PRO A 25 13.84 -22.99 -5.60
C PRO A 25 14.19 -24.39 -5.08
N LEU A 26 13.75 -24.71 -3.86
CA LEU A 26 13.82 -26.07 -3.32
C LEU A 26 12.81 -26.97 -4.05
N ASP A 27 13.28 -28.05 -4.67
CA ASP A 27 12.43 -28.94 -5.50
C ASP A 27 11.34 -29.69 -4.70
N ARG A 28 11.54 -29.89 -3.38
CA ARG A 28 10.61 -30.62 -2.50
C ARG A 28 10.64 -30.04 -1.08
N PRO A 29 9.93 -28.93 -0.82
CA PRO A 29 10.08 -28.23 0.45
C PRO A 29 9.46 -28.98 1.65
N GLY A 30 8.66 -30.05 1.44
CA GLY A 30 8.11 -30.84 2.55
C GLY A 30 7.17 -30.07 3.48
N VAL A 31 6.81 -28.83 3.14
CA VAL A 31 5.89 -27.93 3.85
C VAL A 31 4.69 -27.61 2.96
N PRO A 32 3.54 -27.21 3.53
CA PRO A 32 2.39 -26.79 2.73
C PRO A 32 2.77 -25.60 1.85
N LEU A 33 2.23 -25.58 0.65
CA LEU A 33 2.33 -24.42 -0.23
C LEU A 33 1.62 -23.21 0.38
N LEU A 34 1.92 -22.01 -0.11
CA LEU A 34 1.37 -20.77 0.43
C LEU A 34 -0.16 -20.67 0.30
N TRP A 35 -0.77 -21.33 -0.69
CA TRP A 35 -2.24 -21.37 -0.84
C TRP A 35 -2.94 -22.30 0.16
N ALA A 36 -2.19 -23.17 0.86
CA ALA A 36 -2.77 -24.13 1.79
C ALA A 36 -3.29 -23.42 3.05
N THR A 37 -4.52 -23.75 3.45
CA THR A 37 -5.10 -23.27 4.71
C THR A 37 -4.51 -24.05 5.87
N VAL A 38 -3.84 -23.36 6.79
CA VAL A 38 -3.22 -23.92 8.00
C VAL A 38 -3.66 -23.09 9.21
N PRO A 39 -3.97 -23.68 10.37
CA PRO A 39 -4.29 -22.93 11.58
C PRO A 39 -3.19 -21.92 11.94
N ASP A 40 -3.58 -20.68 12.25
CA ASP A 40 -2.64 -19.60 12.56
C ASP A 40 -2.10 -19.74 13.98
N ALA A 41 -0.77 -19.86 14.09
CA ALA A 41 -0.06 -19.93 15.35
C ALA A 41 -0.36 -18.75 16.27
N ASP A 42 -0.55 -17.53 15.75
CA ASP A 42 -0.83 -16.34 16.56
C ASP A 42 -2.15 -16.49 17.37
N ARG A 43 -3.05 -17.39 16.97
CA ARG A 43 -4.31 -17.69 17.67
C ARG A 43 -4.26 -18.95 18.53
N VAL A 44 -3.42 -19.92 18.15
CA VAL A 44 -3.49 -21.29 18.69
C VAL A 44 -2.23 -21.70 19.45
N GLU A 45 -1.13 -20.95 19.36
CA GLU A 45 0.15 -21.23 20.03
C GLU A 45 0.76 -19.96 20.66
N SER A 46 0.63 -19.76 21.97
CA SER A 46 1.24 -18.59 22.65
C SER A 46 2.77 -18.69 22.84
N ASN A 47 3.34 -19.88 22.62
CA ASN A 47 4.76 -20.21 22.87
C ASN A 47 5.57 -20.39 21.58
N VAL A 48 5.04 -19.96 20.44
CA VAL A 48 5.71 -19.96 19.14
C VAL A 48 5.91 -18.51 18.71
N SER A 49 7.14 -18.11 18.38
CA SER A 49 7.39 -16.74 17.93
C SER A 49 8.55 -16.61 16.95
N LEU A 50 8.44 -15.57 16.11
CA LEU A 50 9.48 -15.01 15.27
C LEU A 50 9.58 -13.54 15.65
N GLN A 51 10.71 -13.12 16.22
CA GLN A 51 10.91 -11.76 16.72
C GLN A 51 12.20 -11.15 16.15
N PRO A 52 12.13 -10.00 15.48
CA PRO A 52 13.33 -9.27 15.05
C PRO A 52 14.11 -8.77 16.27
N GLU A 53 15.40 -8.49 16.10
CA GLU A 53 16.23 -7.94 17.19
C GLU A 53 15.66 -6.65 17.79
N THR A 54 15.08 -5.81 16.95
CA THR A 54 14.31 -4.65 17.40
C THR A 54 12.83 -4.90 17.09
N PRO A 55 11.94 -4.94 18.11
CA PRO A 55 10.53 -5.24 17.90
C PRO A 55 9.91 -4.42 16.78
N TYR A 56 9.14 -5.09 15.92
CA TYR A 56 8.43 -4.49 14.78
C TYR A 56 9.32 -3.90 13.68
N ARG A 57 10.66 -4.06 13.75
CA ARG A 57 11.59 -3.62 12.71
C ARG A 57 11.92 -4.77 11.76
N TRP A 58 11.08 -4.93 10.75
CA TRP A 58 11.17 -5.97 9.73
C TRP A 58 11.74 -5.47 8.39
N VAL A 59 12.10 -4.19 8.29
CA VAL A 59 12.72 -3.61 7.10
C VAL A 59 14.13 -3.15 7.45
N ILE A 60 15.11 -3.56 6.66
CA ILE A 60 16.52 -3.20 6.84
C ILE A 60 17.15 -2.67 5.55
N GLU A 61 18.28 -1.98 5.69
CA GLU A 61 19.09 -1.54 4.55
C GLU A 61 19.84 -2.72 3.90
N PRO A 62 20.06 -2.69 2.58
CA PRO A 62 20.96 -3.61 1.89
C PRO A 62 22.35 -3.66 2.53
N GLY A 63 22.97 -4.85 2.52
CA GLY A 63 24.29 -5.09 3.11
C GLY A 63 24.30 -5.27 4.62
N ARG A 64 23.14 -5.22 5.29
CA ARG A 64 22.99 -5.65 6.69
C ARG A 64 22.30 -7.02 6.75
N PRO A 65 22.70 -7.91 7.67
CA PRO A 65 21.93 -9.12 7.92
C PRO A 65 20.62 -8.76 8.63
N PHE A 66 19.54 -9.48 8.30
CA PHE A 66 18.32 -9.46 9.11
C PHE A 66 18.40 -10.57 10.14
N VAL A 67 18.24 -10.26 11.42
CA VAL A 67 18.34 -11.26 12.49
C VAL A 67 16.99 -11.38 13.20
N THR A 68 16.53 -12.62 13.35
CA THR A 68 15.32 -12.96 14.10
C THR A 68 15.62 -14.01 15.16
N GLN A 69 15.01 -13.87 16.32
CA GLN A 69 14.87 -14.93 17.31
C GLN A 69 13.73 -15.85 16.87
N VAL A 70 13.99 -17.15 16.85
CA VAL A 70 13.01 -18.20 16.56
C VAL A 70 12.79 -19.00 17.84
N LYS A 71 11.55 -19.02 18.33
CA LYS A 71 11.18 -19.74 19.54
C LYS A 71 10.05 -20.71 19.27
N VAL A 72 10.25 -21.96 19.67
CA VAL A 72 9.21 -22.99 19.70
C VAL A 72 9.24 -23.64 21.08
N GLY A 73 8.24 -23.34 21.90
CA GLY A 73 8.12 -23.90 23.24
C GLY A 73 7.88 -25.42 23.24
N GLY A 74 8.29 -26.11 24.30
CA GLY A 74 8.11 -27.56 24.44
C GLY A 74 6.64 -27.98 24.41
N GLU A 75 5.74 -27.12 24.88
CA GLU A 75 4.29 -27.36 24.89
C GLU A 75 3.56 -26.96 23.60
N ALA A 76 4.25 -26.44 22.58
CA ALA A 76 3.59 -26.12 21.30
C ALA A 76 2.94 -27.39 20.73
N ARG A 77 2.06 -27.32 19.73
CA ARG A 77 1.59 -28.55 19.07
C ARG A 77 2.67 -29.18 18.18
N GLY A 78 2.53 -30.47 17.87
CA GLY A 78 3.44 -31.22 16.99
C GLY A 78 4.78 -31.64 17.61
N GLU A 79 5.56 -32.38 16.85
CA GLU A 79 6.86 -32.95 17.23
C GLU A 79 8.03 -32.28 16.48
N ARG A 80 7.75 -31.65 15.33
CA ARG A 80 8.76 -31.05 14.45
C ARG A 80 8.37 -29.64 14.04
N ALA A 81 9.36 -28.75 13.98
CA ALA A 81 9.23 -27.38 13.50
C ALA A 81 10.11 -27.15 12.26
N VAL A 82 9.59 -26.41 11.28
CA VAL A 82 10.29 -26.10 10.04
C VAL A 82 10.14 -24.62 9.71
N LEU A 83 11.26 -23.91 9.66
CA LEU A 83 11.32 -22.53 9.15
C LEU A 83 11.60 -22.56 7.65
N THR A 84 10.71 -21.99 6.85
CA THR A 84 10.88 -21.87 5.39
C THR A 84 10.90 -20.40 4.99
N VAL A 85 11.86 -20.03 4.16
CA VAL A 85 11.97 -18.71 3.53
C VAL A 85 11.42 -18.81 2.12
N TRP A 86 10.48 -17.94 1.78
CA TRP A 86 9.88 -17.84 0.45
C TRP A 86 10.29 -16.51 -0.19
N ASP A 87 10.70 -16.56 -1.45
CA ASP A 87 10.95 -15.35 -2.25
C ASP A 87 9.65 -14.68 -2.73
N TRP A 88 9.76 -13.52 -3.34
CA TRP A 88 8.64 -12.73 -3.88
C TRP A 88 7.94 -13.38 -5.09
N ASP A 89 8.52 -14.45 -5.66
CA ASP A 89 7.90 -15.29 -6.67
C ASP A 89 7.21 -16.53 -6.08
N ARG A 90 7.14 -16.61 -4.74
CA ARG A 90 6.50 -17.68 -3.96
C ARG A 90 7.27 -18.99 -4.01
N ASN A 91 8.56 -18.95 -4.34
CA ASN A 91 9.40 -20.13 -4.32
C ASN A 91 10.05 -20.31 -2.94
N PRO A 92 10.13 -21.54 -2.42
CA PRO A 92 10.90 -21.81 -1.21
C PRO A 92 12.39 -21.67 -1.54
N ALA A 93 13.04 -20.65 -0.98
CA ALA A 93 14.44 -20.33 -1.22
C ALA A 93 15.38 -21.04 -0.24
N ALA A 94 14.97 -21.14 1.03
CA ALA A 94 15.74 -21.79 2.08
C ALA A 94 14.83 -22.45 3.12
N GLN A 95 15.36 -23.46 3.82
CA GLN A 95 14.61 -24.16 4.85
C GLN A 95 15.53 -24.64 5.97
N GLN A 96 15.07 -24.53 7.20
CA GLN A 96 15.74 -25.05 8.39
C GLN A 96 14.77 -25.90 9.21
N GLN A 97 15.21 -27.11 9.58
CA GLN A 97 14.51 -27.92 10.58
C GLN A 97 14.97 -27.51 11.97
N LEU A 98 14.02 -27.32 12.87
CA LEU A 98 14.29 -26.86 14.23
C LEU A 98 13.93 -27.96 15.23
N SER A 99 14.78 -28.10 16.25
CA SER A 99 14.48 -28.96 17.39
C SER A 99 13.34 -28.37 18.23
N LYS A 100 12.73 -29.17 19.10
CA LYS A 100 11.70 -28.71 20.01
C LYS A 100 12.00 -29.21 21.43
N PRO A 101 12.08 -28.31 22.44
CA PRO A 101 11.99 -26.86 22.33
C PRO A 101 13.17 -26.24 21.57
N CYS A 102 12.98 -25.08 20.94
CA CYS A 102 14.08 -24.26 20.42
C CYS A 102 13.95 -22.80 20.83
N ASP A 103 15.11 -22.16 20.94
CA ASP A 103 15.29 -20.73 21.15
C ASP A 103 16.58 -20.31 20.41
N GLU A 104 16.47 -20.18 19.10
CA GLU A 104 17.62 -20.03 18.19
C GLU A 104 17.63 -18.66 17.51
N ARG A 105 18.83 -18.10 17.34
CA ARG A 105 19.06 -16.88 16.54
C ARG A 105 19.32 -17.28 15.10
N VAL A 106 18.54 -16.74 14.17
CA VAL A 106 18.72 -16.95 12.73
C VAL A 106 19.06 -15.61 12.07
N SER A 107 20.15 -15.58 11.32
CA SER A 107 20.65 -14.43 10.58
C SER A 107 20.48 -14.67 9.08
N PHE A 108 19.79 -13.79 8.38
CA PHE A 108 19.62 -13.84 6.93
C PHE A 108 20.59 -12.86 6.26
N GLU A 109 21.52 -13.40 5.49
CA GLU A 109 22.52 -12.63 4.73
C GLU A 109 22.01 -12.46 3.30
N VAL A 110 21.46 -11.29 2.99
CA VAL A 110 20.85 -11.03 1.68
C VAL A 110 21.86 -10.35 0.76
N GLU A 111 22.23 -11.03 -0.32
CA GLU A 111 22.93 -10.43 -1.46
C GLU A 111 21.92 -9.64 -2.29
N GLY A 112 22.05 -8.31 -2.32
CA GLY A 112 21.13 -7.42 -3.03
C GLY A 112 19.92 -7.01 -2.20
N ARG A 113 18.73 -7.10 -2.80
CA ARG A 113 17.45 -6.63 -2.28
C ARG A 113 16.39 -7.73 -2.39
N GLY A 114 15.36 -7.63 -1.57
CA GLY A 114 14.22 -8.54 -1.64
C GLY A 114 13.27 -8.44 -0.46
N THR A 115 12.03 -8.86 -0.67
CA THR A 115 11.10 -9.15 0.41
C THR A 115 10.92 -10.65 0.51
N TYR A 116 11.10 -11.18 1.72
CA TYR A 116 11.07 -12.61 2.00
C TYR A 116 9.98 -12.91 3.01
N LEU A 117 9.13 -13.88 2.68
CA LEU A 117 8.10 -14.39 3.58
C LEU A 117 8.67 -15.58 4.38
N LEU A 118 8.42 -15.59 5.68
CA LEU A 118 8.91 -16.60 6.62
C LEU A 118 7.72 -17.42 7.14
N THR A 119 7.68 -18.72 6.85
CA THR A 119 6.72 -19.63 7.50
C THR A 119 7.43 -20.50 8.52
N LEU A 120 6.93 -20.53 9.76
CA LEU A 120 7.33 -21.49 10.78
C LEU A 120 6.19 -22.48 10.97
N ASP A 121 6.34 -23.64 10.34
CA ASP A 121 5.35 -24.71 10.27
C ASP A 121 5.61 -25.76 11.35
N LEU A 122 4.58 -26.10 12.13
CA LEU A 122 4.63 -27.18 13.14
C LEU A 122 3.91 -28.44 12.63
N PHE A 123 4.49 -29.60 12.90
CA PHE A 123 4.04 -30.88 12.38
C PHE A 123 3.81 -31.92 13.47
N ALA A 124 2.69 -32.64 13.42
CA ALA A 124 2.46 -33.91 14.13
C ALA A 124 2.48 -35.05 13.11
N GLY A 125 3.56 -35.84 13.09
CA GLY A 125 3.84 -36.72 11.95
C GLY A 125 3.95 -35.94 10.64
N GLU A 126 3.12 -36.28 9.64
CA GLU A 126 3.04 -35.58 8.35
C GLU A 126 2.00 -34.45 8.31
N GLU A 127 1.14 -34.38 9.34
CA GLU A 127 0.08 -33.39 9.46
C GLU A 127 0.64 -32.06 9.95
N ARG A 128 0.22 -30.96 9.35
CA ARG A 128 0.59 -29.60 9.78
C ARG A 128 -0.48 -29.08 10.71
N VAL A 129 -0.09 -28.80 11.95
CA VAL A 129 -1.02 -28.45 13.03
C VAL A 129 -1.09 -26.94 13.28
N SER A 130 -0.06 -26.20 12.89
CA SER A 130 0.05 -24.76 13.08
C SER A 130 1.06 -24.13 12.13
N ARG A 131 0.87 -22.85 11.79
CA ARG A 131 1.80 -22.04 11.01
C ARG A 131 1.86 -20.63 11.57
N LEU A 132 3.05 -20.18 11.95
CA LEU A 132 3.34 -18.77 12.22
C LEU A 132 3.95 -18.14 10.98
N VAL A 133 3.54 -16.91 10.63
CA VAL A 133 4.12 -16.23 9.48
C VAL A 133 4.52 -14.81 9.80
N ARG A 134 5.71 -14.45 9.32
CA ARG A 134 6.25 -13.09 9.30
C ARG A 134 6.89 -12.85 7.94
N SER A 135 7.39 -11.65 7.72
CA SER A 135 8.20 -11.34 6.55
C SER A 135 9.18 -10.24 6.90
N PHE A 136 10.22 -10.10 6.10
CA PHE A 136 11.15 -9.00 6.20
C PHE A 136 11.53 -8.50 4.82
N SER A 137 11.97 -7.24 4.73
CA SER A 137 12.45 -6.64 3.48
C SER A 137 13.84 -6.07 3.64
N VAL A 138 14.66 -6.29 2.63
CA VAL A 138 15.96 -5.67 2.44
C VAL A 138 15.84 -4.72 1.27
N CYS A 139 15.65 -3.44 1.55
CA CYS A 139 15.42 -2.41 0.55
C CYS A 139 15.93 -1.04 1.06
N PRO A 140 16.37 -0.14 0.16
CA PRO A 140 16.91 1.14 0.57
C PRO A 140 15.85 2.02 1.25
N ALA A 141 16.29 2.94 2.11
CA ALA A 141 15.47 4.08 2.50
C ALA A 141 15.34 5.08 1.35
N ASN A 142 14.14 5.23 0.79
CA ASN A 142 13.87 6.11 -0.34
C ASN A 142 13.61 7.58 0.06
N LEU A 143 14.12 8.03 1.21
CA LEU A 143 13.90 9.40 1.70
C LEU A 143 14.44 10.44 0.72
N ALA A 144 15.67 10.25 0.21
CA ALA A 144 16.25 11.16 -0.79
C ALA A 144 15.57 11.02 -2.17
N ARG A 145 15.06 9.84 -2.51
CA ARG A 145 14.33 9.61 -3.77
C ARG A 145 13.00 10.35 -3.81
N ARG A 146 12.37 10.50 -2.64
CA ARG A 146 11.16 11.28 -2.46
C ARG A 146 11.35 12.77 -2.80
N GLU A 147 12.52 13.33 -2.49
CA GLU A 147 12.83 14.75 -2.74
C GLU A 147 12.96 15.08 -4.23
N VAL A 148 13.46 14.12 -5.02
CA VAL A 148 13.60 14.26 -6.48
C VAL A 148 12.42 13.67 -7.26
N TRP A 149 11.39 13.18 -6.56
CA TRP A 149 10.19 12.65 -7.21
C TRP A 149 9.39 13.80 -7.84
N ARG A 150 8.99 13.64 -9.11
CA ARG A 150 8.26 14.67 -9.88
C ARG A 150 6.79 14.76 -9.50
N THR A 151 6.54 15.25 -8.29
CA THR A 151 5.19 15.42 -7.72
C THR A 151 4.33 16.46 -8.44
N ASP A 152 4.89 17.25 -9.35
CA ASP A 152 4.18 18.12 -10.30
C ASP A 152 3.52 17.32 -11.44
N GLU A 153 4.04 16.13 -11.77
CA GLU A 153 3.50 15.26 -12.83
C GLU A 153 2.64 14.14 -12.24
N PHE A 154 3.22 13.28 -11.40
CA PHE A 154 2.56 12.10 -10.85
C PHE A 154 2.99 11.88 -9.42
N TRP A 155 2.06 11.79 -8.47
CA TRP A 155 2.37 11.38 -7.09
C TRP A 155 1.94 9.95 -6.80
N VAL A 156 2.71 9.31 -5.92
CA VAL A 156 2.40 8.00 -5.35
C VAL A 156 2.05 8.20 -3.89
N GLY A 157 0.88 7.69 -3.50
CA GLY A 157 0.41 7.79 -2.12
C GLY A 157 -0.18 6.50 -1.60
N THR A 158 -0.76 6.60 -0.41
CA THR A 158 -1.45 5.50 0.26
C THR A 158 -2.67 6.00 1.01
N CYS A 159 -3.70 5.16 1.08
CA CYS A 159 -4.71 5.26 2.13
C CYS A 159 -4.10 4.72 3.43
N ALA A 160 -4.38 5.38 4.55
CA ALA A 160 -3.89 4.99 5.86
C ALA A 160 -4.96 5.19 6.93
N PHE A 161 -4.85 4.43 8.03
CA PHE A 161 -5.83 4.47 9.11
C PHE A 161 -5.19 4.73 10.49
N PRO A 162 -4.42 5.82 10.65
CA PRO A 162 -3.80 6.19 11.93
C PRO A 162 -4.82 6.47 13.04
N GLY A 163 -6.06 6.82 12.70
CA GLY A 163 -7.13 7.01 13.68
C GLY A 163 -7.62 5.71 14.30
N ARG A 164 -7.52 4.58 13.59
CA ARG A 164 -8.08 3.28 14.01
C ARG A 164 -7.22 2.51 15.01
N GLN A 165 -6.09 3.05 15.49
CA GLN A 165 -5.23 2.34 16.46
C GLN A 165 -5.91 2.07 17.82
N HIS A 166 -7.01 2.78 18.13
CA HIS A 166 -7.83 2.56 19.33
C HIS A 166 -8.91 1.48 19.15
N TRP A 167 -9.11 0.99 17.92
CA TRP A 167 -10.12 -0.03 17.63
C TRP A 167 -9.68 -1.39 18.17
N THR A 168 -10.66 -2.28 18.29
CA THR A 168 -10.46 -3.70 18.53
C THR A 168 -11.09 -4.49 17.39
N ASN A 169 -10.45 -5.59 17.01
CA ASN A 169 -10.88 -6.56 16.02
C ASN A 169 -10.89 -7.96 16.66
N ASP A 170 -11.14 -8.99 15.85
CA ASP A 170 -11.19 -10.39 16.30
C ASP A 170 -9.83 -10.95 16.80
N PHE A 171 -8.72 -10.27 16.55
CA PHE A 171 -7.38 -10.56 17.07
C PHE A 171 -6.98 -9.67 18.27
N GLY A 172 -7.88 -8.80 18.74
CA GLY A 172 -7.63 -7.89 19.85
C GLY A 172 -7.44 -6.44 19.39
N PRO A 173 -6.61 -5.62 20.07
CA PRO A 173 -6.39 -4.23 19.67
C PRO A 173 -5.84 -4.12 18.25
N ALA A 174 -6.27 -3.10 17.50
CA ALA A 174 -5.77 -2.81 16.16
C ALA A 174 -4.27 -2.53 16.15
N LYS A 175 -3.74 -1.91 17.21
CA LYS A 175 -2.30 -1.79 17.45
C LYS A 175 -1.71 -3.11 17.96
N PRO A 176 -0.51 -3.50 17.51
CA PRO A 176 0.16 -4.70 18.01
C PRO A 176 0.47 -4.67 19.52
N PRO A 177 0.63 -5.84 20.17
CA PRO A 177 1.02 -5.93 21.57
C PRO A 177 2.32 -5.17 21.89
N GLY A 178 2.36 -4.44 22.99
CA GLY A 178 3.57 -3.72 23.41
C GLY A 178 3.82 -2.37 22.72
N LEU A 179 3.00 -1.98 21.74
CA LEU A 179 2.99 -0.61 21.20
C LEU A 179 1.85 0.21 21.81
N THR A 180 2.09 1.49 22.03
CA THR A 180 1.05 2.52 22.20
C THR A 180 0.39 2.86 20.87
N GLU A 181 -0.75 3.56 20.89
CA GLU A 181 -1.37 4.05 19.65
C GLU A 181 -0.44 4.98 18.87
N GLN A 182 0.30 5.84 19.59
CA GLN A 182 1.18 6.80 18.94
C GLN A 182 2.39 6.12 18.30
N GLU A 183 3.04 5.18 18.99
CA GLU A 183 4.14 4.40 18.40
C GLU A 183 3.69 3.62 17.15
N SER A 184 2.45 3.10 17.15
CA SER A 184 1.90 2.43 15.99
C SER A 184 1.64 3.38 14.81
N ARG A 185 1.11 4.59 15.06
CA ARG A 185 0.95 5.65 14.03
C ARG A 185 2.31 6.05 13.44
N ASP A 186 3.28 6.29 14.31
CA ASP A 186 4.61 6.74 13.95
C ASP A 186 5.36 5.70 13.12
N LEU A 187 5.22 4.42 13.45
CA LEU A 187 5.84 3.33 12.71
C LEU A 187 5.23 3.14 11.31
N ASP A 188 3.90 3.25 11.18
CA ASP A 188 3.23 3.19 9.87
C ASP A 188 3.69 4.33 8.95
N ALA A 189 3.65 5.57 9.47
CA ALA A 189 4.10 6.74 8.74
C ALA A 189 5.61 6.69 8.40
N GLU A 190 6.44 6.14 9.29
CA GLU A 190 7.87 5.94 9.05
C GLU A 190 8.12 4.93 7.92
N LEU A 191 7.43 3.78 7.92
CA LEU A 191 7.58 2.76 6.89
C LEU A 191 7.11 3.27 5.52
N ALA A 192 6.01 4.02 5.48
CA ALA A 192 5.53 4.67 4.26
C ALA A 192 6.51 5.74 3.75
N ALA A 193 7.08 6.57 4.65
CA ALA A 193 8.11 7.55 4.29
C ALA A 193 9.36 6.86 3.74
N ARG A 194 9.79 5.77 4.39
CA ARG A 194 10.93 4.94 3.99
C ARG A 194 10.72 4.31 2.61
N ALA A 195 9.51 3.85 2.29
CA ALA A 195 9.17 3.36 0.95
C ALA A 195 9.24 4.47 -0.11
N GLY A 196 9.13 5.73 0.33
CA GLY A 196 9.31 6.93 -0.48
C GLY A 196 8.01 7.58 -0.93
N LEU A 197 6.86 7.18 -0.40
CA LEU A 197 5.54 7.73 -0.72
C LEU A 197 5.43 9.23 -0.40
N GLN A 198 4.63 9.98 -1.16
CA GLN A 198 4.52 11.45 -1.02
C GLN A 198 3.20 11.90 -0.40
N ILE A 199 2.10 11.23 -0.75
CA ILE A 199 0.74 11.60 -0.34
C ILE A 199 0.16 10.55 0.60
N VAL A 200 -0.59 10.99 1.60
CA VAL A 200 -1.42 10.10 2.42
C VAL A 200 -2.86 10.56 2.39
N ARG A 201 -3.79 9.61 2.29
CA ARG A 201 -5.22 9.78 2.56
C ARG A 201 -5.55 9.12 3.90
N PRO A 202 -5.49 9.85 5.02
CA PRO A 202 -5.76 9.30 6.33
C PRO A 202 -7.26 9.28 6.60
N ASP A 203 -7.71 8.47 7.57
CA ASP A 203 -8.97 8.73 8.23
C ASP A 203 -8.93 10.02 9.06
N LEU A 204 -10.11 10.62 9.31
CA LEU A 204 -10.26 11.83 10.13
C LEU A 204 -11.00 11.50 11.44
N PRO A 205 -10.30 11.03 12.47
CA PRO A 205 -10.92 10.57 13.71
C PRO A 205 -11.22 11.74 14.66
N ILE A 206 -12.10 12.64 14.25
CA ILE A 206 -12.51 13.84 15.00
C ILE A 206 -13.77 13.50 15.81
N GLU A 207 -13.80 13.88 17.09
CA GLU A 207 -14.94 13.62 17.97
C GLU A 207 -15.76 14.91 18.20
N TRP A 208 -17.08 14.82 18.05
CA TRP A 208 -17.98 15.94 18.37
C TRP A 208 -19.33 15.41 18.88
N ARG A 209 -19.45 15.33 20.21
CA ARG A 209 -20.52 14.59 20.89
C ARG A 209 -21.90 15.22 20.73
N SER A 210 -21.98 16.55 20.70
CA SER A 210 -23.22 17.29 20.45
C SER A 210 -22.91 18.66 19.87
N GLY A 211 -23.91 19.32 19.27
CA GLY A 211 -23.75 20.66 18.69
C GLY A 211 -23.38 21.76 19.70
N THR A 212 -23.56 21.51 20.99
CA THR A 212 -23.17 22.44 22.07
C THR A 212 -21.76 22.17 22.61
N ASP A 213 -21.21 20.98 22.36
CA ASP A 213 -19.87 20.63 22.83
C ASP A 213 -18.78 21.23 21.93
N PRO A 214 -17.56 21.44 22.45
CA PRO A 214 -16.40 21.69 21.61
C PRO A 214 -16.11 20.47 20.71
N ILE A 215 -15.54 20.74 19.53
CA ILE A 215 -15.02 19.69 18.65
C ILE A 215 -13.65 19.25 19.18
N ASP A 216 -13.48 17.96 19.45
CA ASP A 216 -12.22 17.37 19.90
C ASP A 216 -11.42 16.83 18.71
N PHE A 217 -10.27 17.46 18.49
CA PHE A 217 -9.34 17.13 17.42
C PHE A 217 -8.13 16.33 17.89
N THR A 218 -8.01 16.00 19.19
CA THR A 218 -6.80 15.42 19.78
C THR A 218 -6.31 14.19 19.04
N ARG A 219 -7.22 13.25 18.70
CA ARG A 219 -6.85 12.05 17.95
C ARG A 219 -6.51 12.35 16.50
N ALA A 220 -7.20 13.29 15.87
CA ALA A 220 -6.93 13.72 14.51
C ALA A 220 -5.58 14.44 14.39
N ASP A 221 -5.21 15.29 15.36
CA ASP A 221 -3.90 15.94 15.40
C ASP A 221 -2.77 14.93 15.51
N ALA A 222 -2.89 13.98 16.44
CA ALA A 222 -1.91 12.92 16.62
C ALA A 222 -1.77 12.06 15.35
N SER A 223 -2.91 11.79 14.70
CA SER A 223 -2.98 11.00 13.47
C SER A 223 -2.32 11.71 12.30
N LEU A 224 -2.79 12.91 11.94
CA LEU A 224 -2.28 13.66 10.79
C LEU A 224 -0.84 14.15 11.05
N GLY A 225 -0.53 14.56 12.28
CA GLY A 225 0.80 15.01 12.70
C GLY A 225 1.88 13.93 12.52
N ALA A 226 1.57 12.66 12.77
CA ALA A 226 2.51 11.56 12.50
C ALA A 226 2.94 11.50 11.03
N TRP A 227 2.05 11.83 10.10
CA TRP A 227 2.35 11.82 8.67
C TRP A 227 2.97 13.14 8.20
N THR A 228 2.37 14.28 8.53
CA THR A 228 2.83 15.60 8.04
C THR A 228 4.21 15.97 8.59
N SER A 229 4.55 15.55 9.82
CA SER A 229 5.91 15.71 10.39
C SER A 229 6.99 14.96 9.60
N ARG A 230 6.60 14.00 8.75
CA ARG A 230 7.48 13.24 7.86
C ARG A 230 7.34 13.70 6.40
N GLY A 231 6.84 14.92 6.18
CA GLY A 231 6.76 15.57 4.87
C GLY A 231 5.62 15.10 3.97
N PHE A 232 4.66 14.32 4.48
CA PHE A 232 3.49 13.95 3.69
C PHE A 232 2.57 15.14 3.47
N ARG A 233 2.06 15.25 2.24
CA ARG A 233 0.89 16.08 1.95
C ARG A 233 -0.37 15.22 2.06
N LEU A 234 -1.47 15.85 2.43
CA LEU A 234 -2.74 15.16 2.65
C LEU A 234 -3.58 15.15 1.37
N ASP A 235 -4.11 13.99 1.01
CA ASP A 235 -5.45 13.93 0.46
C ASP A 235 -6.41 14.10 1.65
N LEU A 236 -6.87 15.34 1.85
CA LEU A 236 -7.72 15.69 2.98
C LEU A 236 -9.17 15.41 2.60
N GLN A 237 -9.62 14.18 2.80
CA GLN A 237 -11.02 13.83 2.63
C GLN A 237 -11.89 14.52 3.69
N VAL A 238 -12.78 15.41 3.26
CA VAL A 238 -13.76 16.03 4.14
C VAL A 238 -15.07 15.26 4.12
N GLY A 239 -15.42 14.73 5.29
CA GLY A 239 -16.67 14.01 5.51
C GLY A 239 -17.74 14.87 6.16
N GLN A 240 -18.70 14.17 6.76
CA GLN A 240 -19.85 14.75 7.44
C GLN A 240 -19.63 14.77 8.97
N PRO A 241 -20.23 15.73 9.70
CA PRO A 241 -20.21 15.70 11.16
C PRO A 241 -20.91 14.46 11.74
N PRO A 242 -20.76 14.17 13.05
CA PRO A 242 -21.32 12.98 13.70
C PRO A 242 -22.85 12.84 13.62
N ASP A 243 -23.35 11.65 13.97
CA ASP A 243 -24.74 11.21 13.73
C ASP A 243 -25.84 12.12 14.29
N TRP A 244 -25.60 12.87 15.37
CA TRP A 244 -26.60 13.82 15.90
C TRP A 244 -26.92 14.96 14.91
N ALA A 245 -26.04 15.20 13.94
CA ALA A 245 -26.21 16.21 12.90
C ALA A 245 -27.04 15.74 11.70
N ILE A 246 -27.51 14.49 11.68
CA ILE A 246 -28.31 13.92 10.58
C ILE A 246 -29.51 14.80 10.19
N LEU A 247 -29.89 14.81 8.90
CA LEU A 247 -31.11 15.47 8.45
C LEU A 247 -32.34 14.89 9.17
N LEU A 248 -33.29 15.76 9.49
CA LEU A 248 -34.46 15.39 10.32
C LEU A 248 -35.31 14.29 9.69
N GLN A 249 -35.42 14.24 8.37
CA GLN A 249 -36.16 13.20 7.66
C GLN A 249 -35.55 11.79 7.83
N TYR A 250 -34.27 11.69 8.21
CA TYR A 250 -33.57 10.42 8.42
C TYR A 250 -33.35 10.10 9.90
N VAL A 251 -33.89 10.87 10.84
CA VAL A 251 -33.65 10.65 12.29
C VAL A 251 -34.13 9.26 12.76
N TRP A 252 -35.14 8.71 12.10
CA TRP A 252 -35.80 7.44 12.42
C TRP A 252 -35.31 6.25 11.58
N VAL A 253 -34.29 6.40 10.74
CA VAL A 253 -33.73 5.26 10.00
C VAL A 253 -33.04 4.29 10.97
N THR A 254 -33.18 2.99 10.70
CA THR A 254 -32.55 1.91 11.46
C THR A 254 -31.18 1.52 10.91
N ASP A 255 -30.89 1.90 9.67
CA ASP A 255 -29.58 1.74 9.04
C ASP A 255 -28.51 2.56 9.77
N PRO A 256 -27.21 2.21 9.62
CA PRO A 256 -26.12 3.01 10.16
C PRO A 256 -26.21 4.48 9.71
N LYS A 257 -26.41 5.38 10.68
CA LYS A 257 -26.73 6.80 10.43
C LYS A 257 -25.61 7.54 9.71
N TRP A 258 -24.37 7.10 9.81
CA TRP A 258 -23.22 7.69 9.12
C TRP A 258 -23.34 7.73 7.59
N ARG A 259 -24.21 6.89 7.01
CA ARG A 259 -24.49 6.84 5.56
C ARG A 259 -25.44 7.93 5.06
N TYR A 260 -26.06 8.70 5.96
CA TYR A 260 -27.14 9.63 5.63
C TYR A 260 -26.71 11.09 5.73
N PRO A 261 -27.25 11.99 4.89
CA PRO A 261 -26.84 13.38 4.87
C PRO A 261 -27.03 14.12 6.20
N ARG A 262 -26.20 15.15 6.42
CA ARG A 262 -26.25 16.02 7.60
C ARG A 262 -26.92 17.35 7.32
N ARG A 263 -27.40 17.99 8.38
CA ARG A 263 -27.88 19.38 8.38
C ARG A 263 -26.75 20.32 8.00
N GLU A 264 -27.07 21.32 7.19
CA GLU A 264 -26.10 22.28 6.65
C GLU A 264 -25.39 23.08 7.75
N GLY A 265 -26.12 23.68 8.69
CA GLY A 265 -25.53 24.50 9.76
C GLY A 265 -24.41 23.81 10.55
N PRO A 266 -24.66 22.63 11.16
CA PRO A 266 -23.62 21.83 11.79
C PRO A 266 -22.46 21.47 10.87
N SER A 267 -22.73 21.17 9.60
CA SER A 267 -21.71 20.76 8.64
C SER A 267 -20.80 21.92 8.20
N ARG A 268 -21.37 23.11 7.99
CA ARG A 268 -20.57 24.32 7.74
C ARG A 268 -19.68 24.65 8.93
N ARG A 269 -20.21 24.58 10.16
CA ARG A 269 -19.40 24.76 11.38
C ARG A 269 -18.26 23.74 11.46
N TRP A 270 -18.55 22.47 11.19
CA TRP A 270 -17.54 21.43 11.14
C TRP A 270 -16.40 21.74 10.17
N LEU A 271 -16.73 22.11 8.92
CA LEU A 271 -15.75 22.47 7.90
C LEU A 271 -14.97 23.75 8.30
N ALA A 272 -15.65 24.76 8.85
CA ALA A 272 -15.03 26.01 9.27
C ALA A 272 -13.98 25.82 10.39
N GLU A 273 -14.12 24.78 11.23
CA GLU A 273 -13.14 24.45 12.27
C GLU A 273 -12.04 23.51 11.74
N LEU A 274 -12.39 22.57 10.86
CA LEU A 274 -11.47 21.57 10.29
C LEU A 274 -10.49 22.18 9.29
N LEU A 275 -10.98 23.00 8.36
CA LEU A 275 -10.20 23.47 7.22
C LEU A 275 -9.01 24.36 7.62
N PRO A 276 -9.15 25.37 8.49
CA PRO A 276 -8.00 26.18 8.92
C PRO A 276 -6.91 25.37 9.61
N ARG A 277 -7.28 24.22 10.20
CA ARG A 277 -6.37 23.36 10.93
C ARG A 277 -5.48 22.51 10.02
N TYR A 278 -6.07 21.91 8.98
CA TYR A 278 -5.41 20.87 8.19
C TYR A 278 -5.21 21.19 6.70
N ALA A 279 -5.93 22.16 6.13
CA ALA A 279 -5.84 22.44 4.69
C ALA A 279 -4.45 22.94 4.25
N LYS A 280 -3.67 23.55 5.16
CA LYS A 280 -2.27 23.96 4.92
C LYS A 280 -1.35 22.80 4.50
N ASP A 281 -1.68 21.59 4.96
CA ASP A 281 -0.91 20.37 4.70
C ASP A 281 -1.50 19.57 3.53
N ALA A 282 -2.64 19.99 2.97
CA ALA A 282 -3.34 19.27 1.91
C ALA A 282 -2.68 19.46 0.54
N ALA A 283 -2.39 18.36 -0.16
CA ALA A 283 -2.18 18.40 -1.61
C ALA A 283 -3.48 18.74 -2.34
N PHE A 284 -4.60 18.22 -1.84
CA PHE A 284 -5.95 18.54 -2.29
C PHE A 284 -6.97 18.13 -1.22
N ILE A 285 -8.21 18.63 -1.36
CA ILE A 285 -9.33 18.33 -0.47
C ILE A 285 -10.35 17.48 -1.23
N GLU A 286 -10.58 16.25 -0.79
CA GLU A 286 -11.54 15.32 -1.40
C GLU A 286 -12.94 15.46 -0.77
N LEU A 287 -13.97 15.59 -1.61
CA LEU A 287 -15.36 15.79 -1.19
C LEU A 287 -16.08 14.46 -0.92
N TYR A 288 -16.08 14.00 0.34
CA TYR A 288 -16.72 12.74 0.77
C TYR A 288 -16.04 11.48 0.20
N ASN A 289 -16.53 10.30 0.58
CA ASN A 289 -16.08 9.00 0.08
C ASN A 289 -17.20 8.30 -0.69
N GLU A 290 -16.95 7.92 -1.94
CA GLU A 290 -17.85 7.10 -2.78
C GLU A 290 -19.34 7.49 -2.69
N PRO A 291 -19.71 8.75 -3.00
CA PRO A 291 -21.09 9.21 -2.91
C PRO A 291 -22.02 8.51 -3.92
N ASP A 292 -21.45 7.81 -4.92
CA ASP A 292 -22.14 6.94 -5.86
C ASP A 292 -22.19 5.47 -5.40
N ASN A 293 -21.88 5.20 -4.13
CA ASN A 293 -22.05 3.90 -3.48
C ASN A 293 -23.06 4.01 -2.34
N ARG A 294 -24.11 3.17 -2.35
CA ARG A 294 -25.12 3.15 -1.28
C ARG A 294 -24.60 2.67 0.08
N ASP A 295 -23.43 2.04 0.13
CA ASP A 295 -22.79 1.72 1.40
C ASP A 295 -22.19 2.94 2.08
N PHE A 296 -21.94 4.02 1.34
CA PHE A 296 -21.45 5.29 1.87
C PHE A 296 -22.49 6.41 1.81
N TRP A 297 -23.38 6.45 0.82
CA TRP A 297 -24.42 7.47 0.68
C TRP A 297 -25.82 6.89 0.46
N ARG A 298 -26.70 7.08 1.45
CA ARG A 298 -28.11 6.66 1.42
C ARG A 298 -29.09 7.81 1.18
N GLY A 299 -28.59 9.05 1.06
CA GLY A 299 -29.38 10.20 0.61
C GLY A 299 -29.69 10.14 -0.89
N THR A 300 -30.30 11.19 -1.42
CA THR A 300 -30.51 11.34 -2.87
C THR A 300 -29.28 11.95 -3.56
N PRO A 301 -29.14 11.83 -4.89
CA PRO A 301 -28.11 12.54 -5.64
C PRO A 301 -28.19 14.06 -5.47
N GLU A 302 -29.39 14.63 -5.44
CA GLU A 302 -29.61 16.07 -5.26
C GLU A 302 -29.16 16.55 -3.89
N GLU A 303 -29.31 15.71 -2.86
CA GLU A 303 -28.80 16.00 -1.52
C GLU A 303 -27.28 16.01 -1.48
N TYR A 304 -26.61 15.08 -2.20
CA TYR A 304 -25.16 15.11 -2.31
C TYR A 304 -24.68 16.35 -3.08
N ILE A 305 -25.33 16.67 -4.21
CA ILE A 305 -25.00 17.87 -4.99
C ILE A 305 -25.16 19.14 -4.15
N ARG A 306 -26.23 19.22 -3.36
CA ARG A 306 -26.46 20.34 -2.44
C ARG A 306 -25.36 20.40 -1.38
N TRP A 307 -25.04 19.26 -0.75
CA TRP A 307 -23.96 19.14 0.23
C TRP A 307 -22.61 19.59 -0.33
N ALA A 308 -22.23 19.06 -1.50
CA ALA A 308 -21.00 19.39 -2.18
C ALA A 308 -20.94 20.87 -2.55
N GLY A 309 -22.05 21.45 -3.01
CA GLY A 309 -22.16 22.87 -3.35
C GLY A 309 -21.71 23.79 -2.22
N TRP A 310 -22.31 23.65 -1.03
CA TRP A 310 -21.90 24.48 0.09
C TRP A 310 -20.58 24.04 0.74
N ALA A 311 -20.19 22.76 0.67
CA ALA A 311 -18.87 22.33 1.14
C ALA A 311 -17.75 23.01 0.33
N ILE A 312 -17.92 23.14 -0.99
CA ILE A 312 -17.00 23.86 -1.87
C ILE A 312 -16.92 25.35 -1.50
N GLU A 313 -18.06 26.00 -1.19
CA GLU A 313 -18.06 27.39 -0.71
C GLU A 313 -17.23 27.56 0.57
N GLU A 314 -17.40 26.65 1.54
CA GLU A 314 -16.64 26.65 2.80
C GLU A 314 -15.14 26.42 2.56
N ILE A 315 -14.79 25.48 1.67
CA ILE A 315 -13.41 25.20 1.27
C ILE A 315 -12.78 26.42 0.62
N LYS A 316 -13.41 27.01 -0.40
CA LYS A 316 -12.85 28.18 -1.08
C LYS A 316 -12.76 29.40 -0.18
N ARG A 317 -13.59 29.51 0.86
CA ARG A 317 -13.47 30.57 1.87
C ARG A 317 -12.29 30.36 2.81
N ALA A 318 -12.05 29.14 3.29
CA ALA A 318 -11.01 28.85 4.28
C ALA A 318 -9.63 28.53 3.67
N ALA A 319 -9.62 27.97 2.47
CA ALA A 319 -8.43 27.51 1.74
C ALA A 319 -8.61 27.75 0.23
N PRO A 320 -8.63 29.02 -0.24
CA PRO A 320 -8.95 29.38 -1.63
C PRO A 320 -8.05 28.70 -2.67
N ASP A 321 -6.79 28.48 -2.32
CA ASP A 321 -5.76 27.93 -3.21
C ASP A 321 -5.68 26.39 -3.17
N ALA A 322 -6.42 25.74 -2.26
CA ALA A 322 -6.43 24.28 -2.19
C ALA A 322 -7.19 23.68 -3.39
N PRO A 323 -6.59 22.72 -4.13
CA PRO A 323 -7.31 21.97 -5.14
C PRO A 323 -8.43 21.14 -4.52
N ILE A 324 -9.58 21.09 -5.18
CA ILE A 324 -10.75 20.32 -4.73
C ILE A 324 -10.97 19.12 -5.63
N ALA A 325 -11.05 17.93 -5.04
CA ALA A 325 -11.34 16.68 -5.71
C ALA A 325 -12.79 16.22 -5.47
N ALA A 326 -13.39 15.60 -6.49
CA ALA A 326 -14.61 14.80 -6.32
C ALA A 326 -14.38 13.62 -5.34
N GLY A 327 -15.44 13.15 -4.68
CA GLY A 327 -15.36 12.12 -3.64
C GLY A 327 -15.14 10.70 -4.11
N GLY A 328 -14.00 10.38 -4.73
CA GLY A 328 -13.60 9.00 -5.00
C GLY A 328 -14.70 8.15 -5.65
N TYR A 329 -15.20 8.54 -6.83
CA TYR A 329 -16.29 7.81 -7.49
C TYR A 329 -15.93 6.35 -7.80
N CYS A 330 -16.90 5.46 -7.64
CA CYS A 330 -16.71 4.01 -7.82
C CYS A 330 -17.55 3.39 -8.97
N LEU A 331 -18.48 4.14 -9.56
CA LEU A 331 -19.45 3.69 -10.58
C LEU A 331 -20.38 2.55 -10.12
N LEU A 332 -20.63 2.42 -8.82
CA LEU A 332 -21.67 1.50 -8.33
C LEU A 332 -23.08 2.01 -8.66
N GLU A 333 -23.26 3.32 -8.74
CA GLU A 333 -24.46 3.99 -9.25
C GLU A 333 -24.09 4.94 -10.41
N PRO A 334 -23.84 4.44 -11.64
CA PRO A 334 -23.33 5.25 -12.76
C PRO A 334 -24.21 6.46 -13.12
N GLU A 335 -25.52 6.35 -12.93
CA GLU A 335 -26.46 7.46 -13.14
C GLU A 335 -26.20 8.61 -12.16
N TRP A 336 -25.89 8.29 -10.89
CA TRP A 336 -25.54 9.26 -9.86
C TRP A 336 -24.21 9.92 -10.19
N THR A 337 -23.20 9.14 -10.57
CA THR A 337 -21.91 9.67 -11.03
C THR A 337 -22.10 10.68 -12.18
N GLY A 338 -22.98 10.37 -13.15
CA GLY A 338 -23.31 11.28 -14.24
C GLY A 338 -24.01 12.57 -13.80
N LEU A 339 -24.91 12.50 -12.81
CA LEU A 339 -25.55 13.68 -12.20
C LEU A 339 -24.52 14.55 -11.49
N PHE A 340 -23.62 13.95 -10.70
CA PHE A 340 -22.55 14.66 -9.98
C PHE A 340 -21.59 15.33 -10.96
N ALA A 341 -21.14 14.60 -11.98
CA ALA A 341 -20.24 15.11 -13.00
C ALA A 341 -20.80 16.37 -13.69
N ARG A 342 -22.11 16.39 -14.00
CA ARG A 342 -22.80 17.56 -14.58
C ARG A 342 -22.96 18.72 -13.61
N ALA A 343 -23.31 18.43 -12.36
CA ALA A 343 -23.58 19.48 -11.37
C ALA A 343 -22.32 20.17 -10.83
N LEU A 344 -21.16 19.51 -10.94
CA LEU A 344 -19.87 19.96 -10.42
C LEU A 344 -18.88 20.43 -11.50
N VAL A 345 -19.31 20.51 -12.77
CA VAL A 345 -18.49 21.10 -13.86
C VAL A 345 -18.00 22.49 -13.45
N GLY A 346 -16.70 22.73 -13.62
CA GLY A 346 -16.07 24.03 -13.31
C GLY A 346 -15.93 24.36 -11.82
N LYS A 347 -16.30 23.43 -10.93
CA LYS A 347 -16.17 23.59 -9.46
C LYS A 347 -15.09 22.72 -8.83
N LEU A 348 -14.55 21.76 -9.59
CA LEU A 348 -13.54 20.81 -9.16
C LEU A 348 -12.26 21.01 -9.93
N ASP A 349 -11.13 20.83 -9.25
CA ASP A 349 -9.79 20.84 -9.84
C ASP A 349 -9.36 19.43 -10.24
N LEU A 350 -9.85 18.42 -9.51
CA LEU A 350 -9.52 17.01 -9.70
C LEU A 350 -10.79 16.13 -9.71
N ILE A 351 -10.76 15.06 -10.49
CA ILE A 351 -11.78 14.03 -10.49
C ILE A 351 -11.24 12.79 -9.77
N GLY A 352 -11.63 12.65 -8.50
CA GLY A 352 -11.31 11.49 -7.67
C GLY A 352 -12.13 10.27 -8.09
N TYR A 353 -11.48 9.12 -8.22
CA TYR A 353 -12.13 7.84 -8.44
C TYR A 353 -11.39 6.70 -7.75
N HIS A 354 -12.11 5.60 -7.52
CA HIS A 354 -11.58 4.39 -6.92
C HIS A 354 -11.55 3.24 -7.93
N SER A 355 -10.58 2.34 -7.78
CA SER A 355 -10.48 1.16 -8.63
C SER A 355 -9.88 -0.01 -7.86
N HIS A 356 -10.74 -0.90 -7.39
CA HIS A 356 -10.30 -2.17 -6.78
C HIS A 356 -10.23 -3.28 -7.83
N GLY A 357 -9.34 -4.24 -7.63
CA GLY A 357 -9.10 -5.34 -8.58
C GLY A 357 -7.87 -5.11 -9.46
N ASP A 358 -7.80 -5.87 -10.56
CA ASP A 358 -6.67 -5.88 -11.47
C ASP A 358 -6.62 -4.65 -12.41
N VAL A 359 -5.63 -4.62 -13.31
CA VAL A 359 -5.46 -3.54 -14.29
C VAL A 359 -6.63 -3.50 -15.28
N THR A 360 -7.20 -4.65 -15.65
CA THR A 360 -8.36 -4.71 -16.56
C THR A 360 -9.57 -4.00 -15.95
N ALA A 361 -9.80 -4.19 -14.64
CA ALA A 361 -10.84 -3.48 -13.90
C ALA A 361 -10.56 -1.97 -13.86
N LEU A 362 -9.32 -1.56 -13.58
CA LEU A 362 -8.89 -0.15 -13.63
C LEU A 362 -9.14 0.48 -15.01
N GLU A 363 -8.74 -0.17 -16.10
CA GLU A 363 -8.95 0.29 -17.47
C GLU A 363 -10.44 0.55 -17.77
N ALA A 364 -11.29 -0.39 -17.37
CA ALA A 364 -12.74 -0.28 -17.57
C ALA A 364 -13.34 0.90 -16.80
N VAL A 365 -13.00 1.02 -15.51
CA VAL A 365 -13.45 2.14 -14.66
C VAL A 365 -12.94 3.47 -15.20
N PHE A 366 -11.65 3.57 -15.52
CA PHE A 366 -11.05 4.82 -15.98
C PHE A 366 -11.63 5.27 -17.32
N ARG A 367 -11.85 4.34 -18.26
CA ARG A 367 -12.54 4.62 -19.54
C ARG A 367 -13.95 5.16 -19.30
N ALA A 368 -14.71 4.54 -18.40
CA ALA A 368 -16.06 4.98 -18.07
C ALA A 368 -16.05 6.37 -17.40
N MET A 369 -15.11 6.63 -16.47
CA MET A 369 -14.94 7.95 -15.85
C MET A 369 -14.67 9.05 -16.86
N ARG A 370 -13.74 8.80 -17.81
CA ARG A 370 -13.46 9.74 -18.90
C ARG A 370 -14.70 10.02 -19.75
N ALA A 371 -15.44 8.98 -20.14
CA ALA A 371 -16.65 9.12 -20.93
C ALA A 371 -17.74 9.91 -20.18
N THR A 372 -17.99 9.60 -18.91
CA THR A 372 -18.98 10.29 -18.07
C THR A 372 -18.65 11.77 -17.90
N HIS A 373 -17.40 12.12 -17.63
CA HIS A 373 -17.01 13.53 -17.45
C HIS A 373 -16.95 14.30 -18.76
N ALA A 374 -16.53 13.66 -19.86
CA ALA A 374 -16.62 14.26 -21.19
C ALA A 374 -18.08 14.56 -21.58
N ALA A 375 -18.99 13.60 -21.36
CA ALA A 375 -20.42 13.79 -21.62
C ALA A 375 -21.06 14.87 -20.73
N ALA A 376 -20.52 15.07 -19.52
CA ALA A 376 -20.93 16.16 -18.63
C ALA A 376 -20.38 17.54 -19.04
N GLY A 377 -19.46 17.61 -20.01
CA GLY A 377 -18.89 18.87 -20.51
C GLY A 377 -17.57 19.30 -19.87
N HIS A 378 -16.84 18.38 -19.21
CA HIS A 378 -15.49 18.66 -18.73
C HIS A 378 -14.51 18.76 -19.92
N ALA A 379 -13.89 19.92 -20.12
CA ALA A 379 -13.01 20.14 -21.28
C ALA A 379 -11.67 19.40 -21.18
N LYS A 380 -11.02 19.43 -20.02
CA LYS A 380 -9.73 18.76 -19.72
C LYS A 380 -9.69 18.29 -18.26
N PRO A 381 -10.55 17.32 -17.87
CA PRO A 381 -10.58 16.85 -16.50
C PRO A 381 -9.22 16.22 -16.12
N VAL A 382 -8.73 16.55 -14.93
CA VAL A 382 -7.55 15.92 -14.34
C VAL A 382 -8.03 14.84 -13.38
N PHE A 383 -7.68 13.60 -13.65
CA PHE A 383 -8.10 12.46 -12.83
C PHE A 383 -7.06 12.11 -11.77
N VAL A 384 -7.53 11.63 -10.63
CA VAL A 384 -6.69 11.08 -9.55
C VAL A 384 -7.36 9.84 -8.99
N ASN A 385 -6.59 8.77 -8.86
CA ASN A 385 -7.07 7.53 -8.29
C ASN A 385 -6.85 7.56 -6.77
N THR A 386 -7.84 8.03 -6.03
CA THR A 386 -7.72 8.29 -4.57
C THR A 386 -7.79 7.00 -3.75
N GLU A 387 -8.13 5.87 -4.38
CA GLU A 387 -8.08 4.55 -3.76
C GLU A 387 -7.97 3.43 -4.81
N MET A 388 -6.88 2.67 -4.76
CA MET A 388 -6.76 1.45 -5.54
C MET A 388 -6.07 0.32 -4.77
N GLY A 389 -6.55 -0.89 -4.93
CA GLY A 389 -5.94 -2.04 -4.27
C GLY A 389 -6.22 -3.36 -4.97
N TYR A 390 -5.54 -4.39 -4.50
CA TYR A 390 -5.83 -5.79 -4.76
C TYR A 390 -5.62 -6.57 -3.46
N ALA A 391 -6.67 -7.17 -2.91
CA ALA A 391 -6.60 -7.82 -1.62
C ALA A 391 -5.81 -9.15 -1.66
N ALA A 392 -4.92 -9.34 -0.69
CA ALA A 392 -4.15 -10.56 -0.46
C ALA A 392 -4.66 -11.34 0.77
N TRP A 393 -5.94 -11.75 0.73
CA TRP A 393 -6.58 -12.63 1.73
C TRP A 393 -5.92 -14.03 1.91
N ARG A 394 -4.93 -14.39 1.08
CA ARG A 394 -4.08 -15.57 1.22
C ARG A 394 -2.62 -15.23 0.92
N LEU A 395 -1.71 -16.03 1.46
CA LEU A 395 -0.27 -15.87 1.26
C LEU A 395 0.18 -15.90 -0.20
N ASP A 396 -0.38 -16.81 -1.00
CA ASP A 396 -0.05 -16.94 -2.42
C ASP A 396 -0.46 -15.72 -3.25
N MET A 397 -1.31 -14.85 -2.69
CA MET A 397 -1.83 -13.66 -3.34
C MET A 397 -1.05 -12.39 -3.01
N GLU A 398 -0.10 -12.41 -2.06
CA GLU A 398 0.79 -11.27 -1.84
C GLU A 398 1.58 -10.91 -3.11
N ARG A 399 1.95 -11.92 -3.91
CA ARG A 399 2.58 -11.70 -5.23
C ARG A 399 1.64 -10.97 -6.18
N HIS A 400 0.35 -11.33 -6.15
CA HIS A 400 -0.64 -10.70 -7.01
C HIS A 400 -0.93 -9.27 -6.61
N GLN A 401 -1.03 -9.01 -5.31
CA GLN A 401 -1.14 -7.66 -4.77
C GLN A 401 0.05 -6.80 -5.21
N ALA A 402 1.27 -7.30 -5.04
CA ALA A 402 2.50 -6.59 -5.39
C ALA A 402 2.58 -6.25 -6.89
N ALA A 403 2.43 -7.25 -7.76
CA ALA A 403 2.46 -7.07 -9.21
C ALA A 403 1.36 -6.10 -9.68
N THR A 404 0.12 -6.34 -9.26
CA THR A 404 -1.04 -5.52 -9.64
C THR A 404 -0.87 -4.06 -9.19
N ALA A 405 -0.38 -3.82 -7.97
CA ALA A 405 -0.14 -2.46 -7.48
C ALA A 405 0.84 -1.70 -8.39
N MET A 406 1.95 -2.33 -8.78
CA MET A 406 2.95 -1.68 -9.65
C MET A 406 2.42 -1.46 -11.07
N GLN A 407 1.72 -2.44 -11.64
CA GLN A 407 1.10 -2.28 -12.95
C GLN A 407 0.08 -1.13 -12.98
N LYS A 408 -0.72 -0.99 -11.92
CA LYS A 408 -1.71 0.09 -11.80
C LYS A 408 -1.06 1.46 -11.61
N LEU A 409 0.04 1.56 -10.86
CA LEU A 409 0.83 2.80 -10.77
C LEU A 409 1.35 3.21 -12.15
N LEU A 410 1.95 2.29 -12.88
CA LEU A 410 2.47 2.49 -14.23
C LEU A 410 1.35 2.92 -15.20
N TYR A 411 0.20 2.24 -15.17
CA TYR A 411 -0.96 2.57 -15.97
C TYR A 411 -1.49 3.97 -15.66
N CYS A 412 -1.74 4.29 -14.39
CA CYS A 412 -2.23 5.60 -13.98
C CYS A 412 -1.30 6.72 -14.46
N TRP A 413 0.02 6.54 -14.32
CA TRP A 413 1.02 7.51 -14.78
C TRP A 413 1.01 7.66 -16.31
N ALA A 414 1.03 6.55 -17.05
CA ALA A 414 1.01 6.54 -18.51
C ALA A 414 -0.25 7.17 -19.12
N HIS A 415 -1.37 7.10 -18.39
CA HIS A 415 -2.67 7.62 -18.81
C HIS A 415 -3.00 9.01 -18.25
N GLY A 416 -1.99 9.72 -17.71
CA GLY A 416 -2.09 11.13 -17.34
C GLY A 416 -2.91 11.40 -16.07
N ASN A 417 -3.01 10.42 -15.16
CA ASN A 417 -3.53 10.69 -13.83
C ASN A 417 -2.55 11.58 -13.06
N ARG A 418 -3.06 12.46 -12.21
CA ARG A 418 -2.25 13.30 -11.32
C ARG A 418 -1.54 12.49 -10.25
N GLY A 419 -2.09 11.32 -9.92
CA GLY A 419 -1.46 10.35 -9.05
C GLY A 419 -2.39 9.20 -8.69
N ALA A 420 -1.88 8.29 -7.88
CA ALA A 420 -2.62 7.13 -7.42
C ALA A 420 -2.25 6.75 -5.98
N LEU A 421 -3.25 6.35 -5.21
CA LEU A 421 -3.13 6.01 -3.80
C LEU A 421 -3.42 4.53 -3.57
N LEU A 422 -2.45 3.82 -2.99
CA LEU A 422 -2.57 2.40 -2.67
C LEU A 422 -3.43 2.20 -1.42
N TYR A 423 -4.44 1.32 -1.52
CA TYR A 423 -5.22 0.84 -0.38
C TYR A 423 -4.64 -0.49 0.09
N CYS A 424 -4.02 -0.58 1.27
CA CYS A 424 -3.68 0.52 2.20
C CYS A 424 -2.27 0.34 2.78
N SER A 425 -1.84 1.26 3.65
CA SER A 425 -0.49 1.22 4.22
C SER A 425 -0.30 0.01 5.12
N ARG A 426 -1.19 -0.12 6.10
CA ARG A 426 -1.15 -1.16 7.11
C ARG A 426 -2.51 -1.81 7.26
N ASP A 427 -2.51 -3.13 7.22
CA ASP A 427 -3.70 -3.88 7.62
C ASP A 427 -3.84 -3.89 9.15
N ILE A 428 -5.06 -3.62 9.60
CA ILE A 428 -5.40 -3.61 11.03
C ILE A 428 -6.24 -4.81 11.42
N GLY A 429 -6.62 -5.68 10.48
CA GLY A 429 -7.50 -6.82 10.71
C GLY A 429 -6.84 -8.01 11.41
N GLY A 430 -5.51 -7.99 11.58
CA GLY A 430 -4.73 -9.16 12.00
C GLY A 430 -4.41 -10.07 10.81
N PRO A 431 -3.32 -10.86 10.84
CA PRO A 431 -2.96 -11.67 9.70
C PRO A 431 -4.08 -12.68 9.36
N ARG A 432 -4.65 -12.54 8.16
CA ARG A 432 -5.28 -13.63 7.38
C ARG A 432 -6.56 -14.22 7.95
N LEU A 433 -7.56 -13.38 8.17
CA LEU A 433 -8.93 -13.87 8.20
C LEU A 433 -9.39 -14.22 6.80
N ARG A 434 -9.79 -15.48 6.61
CA ARG A 434 -10.41 -15.99 5.38
C ARG A 434 -11.67 -15.21 4.96
N ALA A 435 -12.26 -14.45 5.89
CA ALA A 435 -13.51 -13.73 5.72
C ALA A 435 -13.33 -12.26 5.31
N ASP A 436 -12.18 -11.66 5.58
CA ASP A 436 -11.96 -10.22 5.38
C ASP A 436 -10.84 -9.97 4.37
N ALA A 437 -11.07 -8.97 3.51
CA ALA A 437 -10.10 -8.58 2.50
C ALA A 437 -8.89 -7.89 3.17
N ASP A 438 -7.69 -8.38 2.85
CA ASP A 438 -6.44 -7.95 3.45
C ASP A 438 -5.62 -7.11 2.46
N TRP A 439 -5.47 -5.82 2.74
CA TRP A 439 -5.06 -4.81 1.76
C TRP A 439 -3.70 -4.16 2.03
N GLY A 440 -3.19 -4.29 3.26
CA GLY A 440 -1.96 -3.60 3.67
C GLY A 440 -0.76 -4.05 2.84
N PHE A 441 0.09 -3.13 2.40
CA PHE A 441 1.44 -3.51 1.95
C PHE A 441 2.36 -3.84 3.15
N VAL A 442 1.94 -3.48 4.36
CA VAL A 442 2.47 -3.93 5.64
C VAL A 442 1.34 -4.60 6.43
N ASP A 443 1.65 -5.71 7.11
CA ASP A 443 0.66 -6.44 7.90
C ASP A 443 0.43 -5.87 9.31
N TYR A 444 -0.43 -6.54 10.08
CA TYR A 444 -0.71 -6.19 11.45
C TYR A 444 0.56 -6.07 12.32
N PHE A 445 1.54 -6.97 12.18
CA PHE A 445 2.78 -6.97 12.95
C PHE A 445 3.89 -6.10 12.34
N PHE A 446 3.54 -5.16 11.46
CA PHE A 446 4.48 -4.32 10.73
C PHE A 446 5.45 -5.11 9.83
N CYS A 447 5.09 -6.33 9.44
CA CYS A 447 5.87 -7.11 8.48
C CYS A 447 5.58 -6.59 7.06
N PRO A 448 6.62 -6.27 6.27
CA PRO A 448 6.45 -5.84 4.89
C PRO A 448 6.02 -7.00 4.00
N ARG A 449 4.95 -6.83 3.22
CA ARG A 449 4.56 -7.80 2.18
C ARG A 449 5.37 -7.59 0.92
N PHE A 450 5.28 -8.50 -0.04
CA PHE A 450 5.93 -8.35 -1.35
C PHE A 450 5.62 -7.00 -2.01
N ALA A 451 4.42 -6.44 -1.77
CA ALA A 451 4.04 -5.12 -2.26
C ALA A 451 4.92 -3.99 -1.72
N TYR A 452 5.42 -4.08 -0.48
CA TYR A 452 6.32 -3.09 0.10
C TYR A 452 7.67 -3.06 -0.62
N GLY A 453 8.28 -4.23 -0.85
CA GLY A 453 9.55 -4.33 -1.59
C GLY A 453 9.41 -3.83 -3.03
N ALA A 454 8.35 -4.27 -3.73
CA ALA A 454 8.06 -3.83 -5.08
C ALA A 454 7.81 -2.31 -5.18
N LEU A 455 7.09 -1.74 -4.21
CA LEU A 455 6.89 -0.29 -4.12
C LEU A 455 8.20 0.46 -3.87
N SER A 456 9.05 -0.03 -2.96
CA SER A 456 10.36 0.59 -2.70
C SER A 456 11.25 0.54 -3.95
N ALA A 457 11.26 -0.58 -4.67
CA ALA A 457 11.97 -0.73 -5.94
C ALA A 457 11.45 0.23 -7.02
N PHE A 458 10.12 0.36 -7.13
CA PHE A 458 9.48 1.30 -8.05
C PHE A 458 9.92 2.74 -7.76
N ILE A 459 9.83 3.19 -6.50
CA ILE A 459 10.23 4.56 -6.16
C ILE A 459 11.72 4.80 -6.45
N ASP A 460 12.61 3.87 -6.10
CA ASP A 460 14.06 4.03 -6.37
C ASP A 460 14.38 4.08 -7.86
N THR A 461 13.74 3.21 -8.65
CA THR A 461 13.97 3.08 -10.11
C THR A 461 13.51 4.32 -10.86
N TYR A 462 12.34 4.85 -10.49
CA TYR A 462 11.64 5.90 -11.22
C TYR A 462 11.83 7.31 -10.68
N ALA A 463 12.58 7.48 -9.59
CA ALA A 463 12.87 8.80 -9.04
C ALA A 463 13.48 9.74 -10.09
N GLY A 464 12.95 10.95 -10.20
CA GLY A 464 13.34 11.95 -11.19
C GLY A 464 12.89 11.65 -12.63
N ALA A 465 12.16 10.57 -12.87
CA ALA A 465 11.66 10.23 -14.20
C ALA A 465 10.35 10.97 -14.53
N SER A 466 10.07 11.03 -15.82
CA SER A 466 8.81 11.47 -16.41
C SER A 466 8.29 10.45 -17.38
N PHE A 467 6.97 10.33 -17.47
CA PHE A 467 6.37 9.56 -18.55
C PHE A 467 6.69 10.22 -19.91
N GLU A 468 7.22 9.43 -20.86
CA GLU A 468 7.56 9.91 -22.20
C GLU A 468 6.47 9.51 -23.20
N ARG A 469 6.13 8.22 -23.30
CA ARG A 469 5.08 7.70 -24.20
C ARG A 469 4.71 6.24 -23.92
N ILE A 470 3.54 5.84 -24.41
CA ILE A 470 3.15 4.43 -24.54
C ILE A 470 3.91 3.85 -25.74
N LEU A 471 4.64 2.76 -25.54
CA LEU A 471 5.32 2.04 -26.63
C LEU A 471 4.36 1.05 -27.28
N THR A 472 3.60 0.33 -26.45
CA THR A 472 2.56 -0.60 -26.88
C THR A 472 1.56 -0.78 -25.74
N GLU A 473 0.30 -0.92 -26.09
CA GLU A 473 -0.78 -1.23 -25.17
C GLU A 473 -1.81 -2.05 -25.94
N ALA A 474 -1.68 -3.37 -25.84
CA ALA A 474 -2.52 -4.34 -26.51
C ALA A 474 -2.75 -5.51 -25.56
N HIS A 475 -3.90 -5.51 -24.90
CA HIS A 475 -4.24 -6.51 -23.88
C HIS A 475 -3.92 -7.93 -24.37
N PRO A 476 -3.22 -8.74 -23.56
CA PRO A 476 -2.88 -8.52 -22.15
C PRO A 476 -1.53 -7.82 -21.90
N PHE A 477 -0.92 -7.18 -22.90
CA PHE A 477 0.46 -6.69 -22.85
C PHE A 477 0.54 -5.16 -22.91
N SER A 478 1.35 -4.57 -22.03
CA SER A 478 1.65 -3.14 -22.01
C SER A 478 3.15 -2.91 -21.90
N ALA A 479 3.66 -1.90 -22.62
CA ALA A 479 4.99 -1.37 -22.42
C ALA A 479 5.02 0.16 -22.50
N TYR A 480 5.69 0.77 -21.54
CA TYR A 480 5.75 2.22 -21.37
C TYR A 480 7.20 2.69 -21.37
N LEU A 481 7.41 3.90 -21.91
CA LEU A 481 8.69 4.59 -21.90
C LEU A 481 8.64 5.78 -20.96
N PHE A 482 9.64 5.86 -20.10
CA PHE A 482 9.89 6.99 -19.21
C PHE A 482 11.28 7.55 -19.48
N ARG A 483 11.47 8.82 -19.13
CA ARG A 483 12.71 9.56 -19.31
C ARG A 483 13.20 10.11 -17.98
N ARG A 484 14.46 9.87 -17.69
CA ARG A 484 15.25 10.56 -16.68
C ARG A 484 16.32 11.40 -17.39
N GLU A 485 16.98 12.30 -16.68
CA GLU A 485 18.00 13.19 -17.25
C GLU A 485 19.12 12.42 -18.00
N ASP A 486 19.54 11.27 -17.46
CA ASP A 486 20.67 10.47 -17.91
C ASP A 486 20.30 9.17 -18.62
N ALA A 487 19.00 8.81 -18.64
CA ALA A 487 18.56 7.50 -19.08
C ALA A 487 17.12 7.50 -19.58
N ARG A 488 16.80 6.49 -20.39
CA ARG A 488 15.42 6.07 -20.64
C ARG A 488 15.11 4.80 -19.87
N ILE A 489 13.87 4.67 -19.44
CA ILE A 489 13.39 3.52 -18.67
C ILE A 489 12.25 2.89 -19.45
N VAL A 490 12.41 1.64 -19.83
CA VAL A 490 11.36 0.84 -20.48
C VAL A 490 10.84 -0.15 -19.47
N THR A 491 9.53 -0.19 -19.28
CA THR A 491 8.90 -1.25 -18.50
C THR A 491 7.80 -1.92 -19.28
N ALA A 492 7.77 -3.23 -19.19
CA ALA A 492 6.84 -4.09 -19.88
C ALA A 492 6.26 -5.14 -18.94
N PHE A 493 4.97 -5.43 -19.07
CA PHE A 493 4.28 -6.44 -18.27
C PHE A 493 3.11 -7.06 -19.02
N THR A 494 2.67 -8.21 -18.52
CA THR A 494 1.44 -8.88 -18.91
C THR A 494 0.45 -8.87 -17.74
N THR A 495 -0.85 -8.82 -18.02
CA THR A 495 -1.89 -8.85 -16.98
C THR A 495 -2.25 -10.28 -16.52
N TYR A 496 -1.44 -11.28 -16.86
CA TYR A 496 -1.64 -12.70 -16.52
C TYR A 496 -0.32 -13.35 -16.13
N ASP A 497 -0.38 -14.53 -15.51
CA ASP A 497 0.79 -15.25 -14.96
C ASP A 497 1.76 -15.85 -16.00
N GLY A 498 1.67 -15.46 -17.28
CA GLY A 498 2.58 -15.91 -18.34
C GLY A 498 3.61 -14.86 -18.72
N GLU A 499 4.76 -15.34 -19.22
CA GLU A 499 5.85 -14.49 -19.68
C GLU A 499 5.81 -14.28 -21.20
N ARG A 500 6.20 -13.09 -21.62
CA ARG A 500 6.46 -12.72 -23.01
C ARG A 500 7.88 -12.17 -23.10
N ALA A 501 8.68 -12.71 -24.02
CA ALA A 501 9.96 -12.10 -24.38
C ALA A 501 9.69 -10.81 -25.17
N VAL A 502 10.40 -9.74 -24.80
CA VAL A 502 10.29 -8.42 -25.42
C VAL A 502 11.69 -7.93 -25.73
N ALA A 503 11.97 -7.65 -26.99
CA ALA A 503 13.25 -7.09 -27.40
C ALA A 503 13.16 -5.56 -27.34
N VAL A 504 13.94 -4.95 -26.44
CA VAL A 504 14.09 -3.49 -26.34
C VAL A 504 15.31 -3.08 -27.14
N THR A 505 15.11 -2.33 -28.22
CA THR A 505 16.21 -1.80 -29.06
C THR A 505 16.47 -0.34 -28.73
N SER A 506 17.74 0.05 -28.60
CA SER A 506 18.15 1.42 -28.30
C SER A 506 19.57 1.75 -28.79
N ASP A 507 19.94 3.02 -28.68
CA ASP A 507 21.30 3.55 -28.84
C ASP A 507 22.02 3.74 -27.49
N ALA A 508 21.58 3.04 -26.43
CA ALA A 508 22.18 3.16 -25.10
C ALA A 508 23.66 2.79 -25.10
N ALA A 509 24.46 3.53 -24.33
CA ALA A 509 25.86 3.19 -24.07
C ALA A 509 25.99 2.04 -23.06
N ARG A 510 25.03 1.94 -22.14
CA ARG A 510 24.95 0.93 -21.09
C ARG A 510 23.49 0.61 -20.81
N ALA A 511 23.18 -0.64 -20.52
CA ALA A 511 21.83 -1.01 -20.10
C ALA A 511 21.83 -1.97 -18.91
N GLU A 512 20.81 -1.85 -18.08
CA GLU A 512 20.60 -2.69 -16.90
C GLU A 512 19.16 -3.20 -16.89
N ILE A 513 18.96 -4.46 -16.49
CA ILE A 513 17.65 -5.04 -16.21
C ILE A 513 17.42 -4.93 -14.70
N VAL A 514 16.25 -4.45 -14.32
CA VAL A 514 15.83 -4.29 -12.94
C VAL A 514 14.72 -5.27 -12.63
N ASP A 515 14.94 -6.12 -11.63
CA ASP A 515 13.93 -7.07 -11.15
C ASP A 515 12.84 -6.38 -10.30
N PRO A 516 11.76 -7.09 -9.92
CA PRO A 516 10.67 -6.48 -9.18
C PRO A 516 11.05 -5.94 -7.79
N MET A 517 12.18 -6.36 -7.23
CA MET A 517 12.69 -5.91 -5.93
C MET A 517 13.80 -4.86 -6.05
N GLY A 518 14.12 -4.45 -7.28
CA GLY A 518 15.09 -3.39 -7.55
C GLY A 518 16.53 -3.89 -7.61
N ASN A 519 16.77 -5.17 -7.87
CA ASN A 519 18.12 -5.67 -8.16
C ASN A 519 18.48 -5.39 -9.61
N HIS A 520 19.70 -4.88 -9.84
CA HIS A 520 20.19 -4.52 -11.16
C HIS A 520 21.11 -5.61 -11.70
N THR A 521 20.91 -6.00 -12.96
CA THR A 521 21.82 -6.86 -13.71
C THR A 521 22.22 -6.18 -15.01
N GLU A 522 23.51 -6.10 -15.31
CA GLU A 522 24.00 -5.50 -16.55
C GLU A 522 23.52 -6.34 -17.75
N ALA A 523 22.94 -5.66 -18.75
CA ALA A 523 22.52 -6.33 -19.97
C ALA A 523 23.76 -6.67 -20.82
N PRO A 524 23.85 -7.89 -21.39
CA PRO A 524 24.99 -8.27 -22.22
C PRO A 524 25.18 -7.41 -23.47
N THR A 525 24.10 -6.78 -23.96
CA THR A 525 24.12 -5.92 -25.15
C THR A 525 23.27 -4.67 -24.88
N PRO A 526 23.89 -3.49 -24.70
CA PRO A 526 23.16 -2.26 -24.38
C PRO A 526 22.14 -1.84 -25.43
N THR A 527 22.44 -2.11 -26.71
CA THR A 527 21.59 -1.70 -27.84
C THR A 527 20.41 -2.65 -28.09
N ARG A 528 20.39 -3.83 -27.44
CA ARG A 528 19.31 -4.80 -27.55
C ARG A 528 19.18 -5.59 -26.24
N VAL A 529 18.21 -5.19 -25.42
CA VAL A 529 17.92 -5.82 -24.12
C VAL A 529 16.71 -6.72 -24.25
N GLU A 530 16.86 -7.99 -23.90
CA GLU A 530 15.74 -8.94 -23.86
C GLU A 530 15.09 -8.89 -22.46
N LEU A 531 13.87 -8.37 -22.39
CA LEU A 531 13.05 -8.39 -21.16
C LEU A 531 12.12 -9.59 -21.15
N LYS A 532 11.91 -10.17 -19.96
CA LYS A 532 10.85 -11.14 -19.71
C LYS A 532 9.67 -10.42 -19.09
N ALA A 533 8.79 -9.87 -19.93
CA ALA A 533 7.58 -9.22 -19.46
C ALA A 533 6.62 -10.30 -18.92
N GLY A 534 6.50 -10.38 -17.61
CA GLY A 534 5.56 -11.28 -16.94
C GLY A 534 4.54 -10.48 -16.15
N PHE A 535 3.97 -11.16 -15.15
CA PHE A 535 2.99 -10.54 -14.27
C PHE A 535 3.62 -9.44 -13.41
N TYR A 536 4.81 -9.67 -12.84
CA TYR A 536 5.58 -8.53 -12.34
C TYR A 536 6.10 -7.69 -13.51
N PRO A 537 6.06 -6.34 -13.42
CA PRO A 537 6.70 -5.51 -14.42
C PRO A 537 8.20 -5.75 -14.51
N ALA A 538 8.68 -6.02 -15.72
CA ALA A 538 10.11 -6.12 -16.04
C ALA A 538 10.60 -4.78 -16.58
N THR A 539 11.77 -4.33 -16.12
CA THR A 539 12.26 -2.98 -16.38
C THR A 539 13.67 -3.00 -16.96
N ALA A 540 13.93 -2.19 -17.98
CA ALA A 540 15.26 -1.89 -18.50
C ALA A 540 15.57 -0.41 -18.29
N ILE A 541 16.76 -0.10 -17.76
CA ILE A 541 17.33 1.25 -17.73
C ILE A 541 18.37 1.34 -18.84
N LEU A 542 18.21 2.32 -19.73
CA LEU A 542 18.98 2.53 -20.94
C LEU A 542 19.75 3.86 -20.82
N HIS A 543 20.98 3.79 -20.32
CA HIS A 543 21.80 4.96 -20.02
C HIS A 543 22.30 5.63 -21.30
N GLY A 544 22.11 6.95 -21.40
CA GLY A 544 22.49 7.76 -22.55
C GLY A 544 21.64 7.54 -23.82
N ALA A 545 20.57 6.75 -23.76
CA ALA A 545 19.75 6.45 -24.93
C ALA A 545 18.93 7.68 -25.38
N THR A 546 18.95 7.95 -26.68
CA THR A 546 18.11 8.98 -27.33
C THR A 546 17.05 8.39 -28.26
N THR A 547 17.14 7.09 -28.57
CA THR A 547 16.17 6.32 -29.36
C THR A 547 15.82 5.01 -28.64
N THR A 548 14.55 4.62 -28.67
CA THR A 548 14.08 3.41 -27.99
C THR A 548 12.81 2.86 -28.63
N SER A 549 12.77 1.56 -28.88
CA SER A 549 11.61 0.82 -29.38
C SER A 549 11.51 -0.57 -28.73
N VAL A 550 10.34 -1.19 -28.88
CA VAL A 550 10.08 -2.58 -28.48
C VAL A 550 9.55 -3.36 -29.68
N GLU A 551 9.95 -4.63 -29.78
CA GLU A 551 9.45 -5.61 -30.76
C GLU A 551 8.78 -6.80 -30.08
#